data_AF-A0A1V2NV77-F1
#
_entry.id   AF-A0A1V2NV77-F1
#
_cell.length_a   1.000
_cell.length_b   1.000
_cell.length_c   1.000
_cell.angle_alpha   90.00
_cell.angle_beta   90.00
_cell.angle_gamma   90.00
#
_symmetry.space_group_name_H-M   'P 1'
#
loop_
_entity.id
_entity.type
_entity.pdbx_description
1 polymer ?
#
loop_
_entity_poly.entity_id
_entity_poly.type
_entity_poly.pdbx_seq_one_letter_code
_entity_poly.pdbx_strand_id
1 'polypeptide(L)'
;MTIAAEWQPVGWDLIRGRLRFARDLFAVAIRPKVDVWSDTQIPHWVTQVIERLRTVLALEKGWDGAQGEPVSAEAFQMALTVLSETMSPDSIAPHVVPTADGGLQLEWHCAGVDLEVYVEADGRVSAWCQEGSREWEEDFYPRARLAKELSLLIGKFCD
;
A
#
# COMPACT_ATOMS: atom_id res chain seq x y z
N MET A 1 3.24 -26.40 33.93
CA MET A 1 3.78 -26.14 32.60
C MET A 1 3.57 -24.66 32.34
N THR A 2 4.56 -23.89 32.76
CA THR A 2 4.57 -22.43 32.84
C THR A 2 6.02 -22.06 32.64
N ILE A 3 6.35 -21.29 31.60
CA ILE A 3 7.71 -20.76 31.45
C ILE A 3 7.63 -19.31 31.87
N ALA A 4 8.00 -19.07 33.13
CA ALA A 4 8.33 -17.76 33.66
C ALA A 4 9.85 -17.59 33.56
N ALA A 5 10.25 -16.38 33.20
CA ALA A 5 11.62 -15.96 32.99
C ALA A 5 12.51 -16.15 34.22
N GLU A 6 13.80 -16.44 34.00
CA GLU A 6 14.82 -16.29 35.02
C GLU A 6 15.99 -15.49 34.46
N TRP A 7 16.16 -14.31 35.04
CA TRP A 7 17.21 -13.33 34.80
C TRP A 7 18.49 -13.75 35.54
N GLN A 8 19.66 -13.63 34.91
CA GLN A 8 20.95 -13.58 35.59
C GLN A 8 21.72 -12.33 35.16
N PRO A 9 22.13 -11.43 36.09
CA PRO A 9 22.96 -10.29 35.73
C PRO A 9 24.42 -10.72 35.61
N VAL A 10 25.04 -10.32 34.49
CA VAL A 10 26.45 -10.55 34.20
C VAL A 10 27.31 -9.69 35.12
N GLY A 11 28.30 -10.30 35.77
CA GLY A 11 29.22 -9.66 36.70
C GLY A 11 30.05 -8.54 36.06
N TRP A 12 30.24 -7.48 36.84
CA TRP A 12 31.13 -6.37 36.52
C TRP A 12 32.56 -6.74 36.91
N ASP A 13 33.42 -6.99 35.91
CA ASP A 13 34.87 -6.95 36.11
C ASP A 13 35.50 -5.80 35.32
N LEU A 14 36.09 -4.89 36.08
CA LEU A 14 36.78 -3.68 35.67
C LEU A 14 38.16 -4.01 35.08
N ILE A 15 38.33 -3.96 33.76
CA ILE A 15 39.66 -3.72 33.15
C ILE A 15 39.57 -2.74 31.97
N ARG A 16 40.02 -1.51 32.26
CA ARG A 16 40.69 -0.50 31.40
C ARG A 16 40.12 -0.26 29.99
N GLY A 17 39.44 0.89 29.88
CA GLY A 17 39.71 1.86 28.82
C GLY A 17 38.82 1.79 27.58
N ARG A 18 37.76 2.63 27.57
CA ARG A 18 37.40 3.60 26.51
C ARG A 18 35.91 3.92 26.61
N LEU A 19 35.57 5.13 27.04
CA LEU A 19 34.22 5.68 26.92
C LEU A 19 33.84 5.79 25.44
N ARG A 20 32.68 5.23 25.05
CA ARG A 20 31.89 5.74 23.92
C ARG A 20 30.40 5.63 24.25
N PHE A 21 29.81 6.80 24.45
CA PHE A 21 28.42 7.23 24.29
C PHE A 21 27.34 6.15 24.23
N ALA A 22 26.48 6.18 25.26
CA ALA A 22 25.11 5.75 25.16
C ALA A 22 24.41 6.48 24.01
N ARG A 23 23.98 5.73 23.00
CA ARG A 23 22.84 6.07 22.15
C ARG A 23 22.01 4.81 22.02
N ASP A 24 21.14 4.64 22.99
CA ASP A 24 19.87 3.96 22.79
C ASP A 24 19.17 4.65 21.61
N LEU A 25 19.33 4.06 20.43
CA LEU A 25 18.42 4.24 19.33
C LEU A 25 18.08 2.83 18.88
N PHE A 26 16.81 2.48 19.10
CA PHE A 26 16.15 1.32 18.51
C PHE A 26 16.31 1.40 16.98
N ALA A 27 17.43 0.92 16.46
CA ALA A 27 17.48 0.46 15.09
C ALA A 27 16.69 -0.85 15.09
N VAL A 28 15.40 -0.77 14.76
CA VAL A 28 14.73 -1.92 14.15
C VAL A 28 15.49 -2.17 12.85
N ALA A 29 16.55 -2.95 12.95
CA ALA A 29 17.21 -3.52 11.80
C ALA A 29 16.20 -4.50 11.22
N ILE A 30 15.33 -4.00 10.34
CA ILE A 30 14.69 -4.85 9.35
C ILE A 30 15.86 -5.50 8.62
N ARG A 31 16.20 -6.74 8.98
CA ARG A 31 17.02 -7.58 8.12
C ARG A 31 16.07 -8.03 7.03
N PRO A 32 16.07 -7.45 5.82
CA PRO A 32 15.39 -8.12 4.74
C PRO A 32 16.07 -9.48 4.61
N LYS A 33 15.33 -10.55 4.94
CA LYS A 33 15.70 -11.91 4.55
C LYS A 33 15.33 -12.05 3.07
N VAL A 34 15.93 -11.20 2.24
CA VAL A 34 15.85 -11.32 0.79
C VAL A 34 16.90 -12.36 0.44
N ASP A 35 16.41 -13.56 0.14
CA ASP A 35 17.24 -14.56 -0.49
C ASP A 35 17.54 -14.05 -1.90
N VAL A 36 18.80 -13.68 -2.13
CA VAL A 36 19.28 -13.03 -3.37
C VAL A 36 19.18 -13.98 -4.59
N TRP A 37 18.73 -15.21 -4.37
CA TRP A 37 18.51 -16.26 -5.38
C TRP A 37 17.04 -16.58 -5.64
N SER A 38 16.09 -15.79 -5.11
CA SER A 38 14.70 -15.93 -5.55
C SER A 38 14.55 -15.23 -6.90
N ASP A 39 14.13 -15.98 -7.93
CA ASP A 39 13.51 -15.44 -9.15
C ASP A 39 12.15 -14.79 -8.83
N THR A 40 12.07 -13.98 -7.76
CA THR A 40 10.86 -13.24 -7.43
C THR A 40 10.78 -12.09 -8.43
N GLN A 41 10.23 -12.41 -9.60
CA GLN A 41 9.87 -11.43 -10.59
C GLN A 41 8.91 -10.44 -9.92
N ILE A 42 9.26 -9.15 -9.93
CA ILE A 42 8.38 -8.09 -9.46
C ILE A 42 7.05 -8.24 -10.21
N PRO A 43 5.90 -8.35 -9.51
CA PRO A 43 4.61 -8.49 -10.17
C PRO A 43 4.42 -7.39 -11.21
N HIS A 44 3.90 -7.76 -12.38
CA HIS A 44 3.79 -6.82 -13.51
C HIS A 44 3.01 -5.55 -13.13
N TRP A 45 1.94 -5.71 -12.35
CA TRP A 45 1.11 -4.60 -11.90
C TRP A 45 1.88 -3.58 -11.04
N VAL A 46 2.90 -4.00 -10.28
CA VAL A 46 3.70 -3.10 -9.44
C VAL A 46 4.43 -2.08 -10.31
N THR A 47 5.01 -2.53 -11.42
CA THR A 47 5.75 -1.64 -12.33
C THR A 47 4.80 -0.64 -13.00
N GLN A 48 3.62 -1.09 -13.42
CA GLN A 48 2.60 -0.22 -14.03
C GLN A 48 2.10 0.85 -13.04
N VAL A 49 1.80 0.45 -11.81
CA VAL A 49 1.37 1.36 -10.76
C VAL A 49 2.45 2.37 -10.40
N ILE A 50 3.73 1.95 -10.28
CA ILE A 50 4.84 2.86 -9.99
C ILE A 50 4.97 3.95 -11.08
N GLU A 51 4.94 3.56 -12.36
CA GLU A 51 5.04 4.53 -13.45
C GLU A 51 3.87 5.52 -13.45
N ARG A 52 2.66 5.05 -13.13
CA ARG A 52 1.51 5.95 -13.00
C ARG A 52 1.64 6.88 -11.79
N LEU A 53 2.02 6.36 -10.62
CA LEU A 53 2.22 7.15 -9.40
C LEU A 53 3.28 8.24 -9.60
N ARG A 54 4.36 7.96 -10.34
CA ARG A 54 5.38 8.98 -10.67
C ARG A 54 4.80 10.19 -11.41
N THR A 55 3.85 9.94 -12.31
CA THR A 55 3.17 11.00 -13.07
C THR A 55 2.21 11.76 -12.17
N VAL A 56 1.42 11.05 -11.38
CA VAL A 56 0.38 11.62 -10.53
C VAL A 56 0.96 12.43 -9.37
N LEU A 57 2.02 11.96 -8.73
CA LEU A 57 2.70 12.66 -7.63
C LEU A 57 3.50 13.90 -8.09
N ALA A 58 3.71 14.06 -9.40
CA ALA A 58 4.35 15.24 -9.97
C ALA A 58 3.37 16.38 -10.26
N LEU A 59 2.06 16.17 -10.07
CA LEU A 59 1.05 17.18 -10.32
C LEU A 59 1.14 18.29 -9.27
N GLU A 60 1.27 19.52 -9.76
CA GLU A 60 1.31 20.71 -8.94
C GLU A 60 -0.09 21.29 -8.75
N LYS A 61 -0.23 22.18 -7.77
CA LYS A 61 -1.46 22.94 -7.56
C LYS A 61 -1.87 23.64 -8.86
N GLY A 62 -3.12 23.48 -9.26
CA GLY A 62 -3.65 24.04 -10.50
C GLY A 62 -3.81 23.05 -11.66
N TRP A 63 -3.45 21.78 -11.47
CA TRP A 63 -3.46 20.77 -12.54
C TRP A 63 -4.86 20.46 -13.09
N ASP A 64 -5.89 20.59 -12.24
CA ASP A 64 -7.31 20.49 -12.59
C ASP A 64 -8.03 21.83 -12.35
N GLY A 65 -7.57 22.87 -13.05
CA GLY A 65 -8.04 24.24 -12.85
C GLY A 65 -7.76 24.74 -11.43
N ALA A 66 -8.56 25.67 -10.92
CA ALA A 66 -8.31 26.30 -9.62
C ALA A 66 -8.47 25.37 -8.40
N GLN A 67 -9.09 24.20 -8.58
CA GLN A 67 -9.38 23.24 -7.51
C GLN A 67 -8.32 22.15 -7.39
N GLY A 68 -7.55 21.86 -8.44
CA GLY A 68 -6.58 20.79 -8.44
C GLY A 68 -5.48 20.98 -7.40
N GLU A 69 -5.55 20.25 -6.30
CA GLU A 69 -4.50 20.15 -5.30
C GLU A 69 -3.55 18.99 -5.64
N PRO A 70 -2.26 19.08 -5.25
CA PRO A 70 -1.36 17.94 -5.29
C PRO A 70 -1.88 16.79 -4.44
N VAL A 71 -1.56 15.56 -4.82
CA VAL A 71 -1.88 14.38 -4.02
C VAL A 71 -1.23 14.48 -2.63
N SER A 72 -2.03 14.27 -1.59
CA SER A 72 -1.57 14.33 -0.21
C SER A 72 -0.70 13.13 0.16
N ALA A 73 0.13 13.29 1.19
CA ALA A 73 0.96 12.20 1.69
C ALA A 73 0.11 11.07 2.30
N GLU A 74 -0.98 11.43 2.96
CA GLU A 74 -1.94 10.54 3.59
C GLU A 74 -2.65 9.66 2.54
N ALA A 75 -3.14 10.27 1.45
CA ALA A 75 -3.77 9.55 0.36
C ALA A 75 -2.78 8.60 -0.33
N PHE A 76 -1.55 9.07 -0.59
CA PHE A 76 -0.51 8.24 -1.19
C PHE A 76 -0.16 7.01 -0.31
N GLN A 77 0.07 7.21 0.99
CA GLN A 77 0.40 6.13 1.91
C GLN A 77 -0.76 5.13 2.05
N MET A 78 -1.99 5.63 2.11
CA MET A 78 -3.17 4.78 2.20
C MET A 78 -3.40 3.99 0.90
N ALA A 79 -3.23 4.60 -0.28
CA ALA A 79 -3.32 3.90 -1.55
C ALA A 79 -2.29 2.75 -1.65
N LEU A 80 -1.04 2.98 -1.20
CA LEU A 80 -0.04 1.91 -1.10
C LEU A 80 -0.47 0.80 -0.13
N THR A 81 -1.10 1.16 0.99
CA THR A 81 -1.62 0.20 1.97
C THR A 81 -2.70 -0.67 1.33
N VAL A 82 -3.71 -0.07 0.68
CA VAL A 82 -4.77 -0.76 -0.05
C VAL A 82 -4.19 -1.74 -1.06
N LEU A 83 -3.28 -1.29 -1.92
CA LEU A 83 -2.64 -2.14 -2.94
C LEU A 83 -1.89 -3.30 -2.30
N SER A 84 -1.07 -3.04 -1.28
CA SER A 84 -0.25 -4.07 -0.62
C SER A 84 -1.07 -5.15 0.09
N GLU A 85 -2.26 -4.79 0.57
CA GLU A 85 -3.12 -5.68 1.35
C GLU A 85 -4.12 -6.47 0.51
N THR A 86 -4.39 -6.03 -0.72
CA THR A 86 -5.48 -6.58 -1.55
C THR A 86 -5.01 -7.13 -2.90
N MET A 87 -3.86 -6.70 -3.43
CA MET A 87 -3.30 -7.21 -4.67
C MET A 87 -2.49 -8.49 -4.46
N SER A 88 -2.59 -9.42 -5.40
CA SER A 88 -1.77 -10.62 -5.49
C SER A 88 -0.75 -10.48 -6.64
N PRO A 89 0.27 -11.35 -6.76
CA PRO A 89 1.22 -11.28 -7.89
C PRO A 89 0.57 -11.31 -9.28
N ASP A 90 -0.57 -11.99 -9.41
CA ASP A 90 -1.30 -12.16 -10.67
C ASP A 90 -2.45 -11.14 -10.84
N SER A 91 -2.57 -10.17 -9.93
CA SER A 91 -3.55 -9.11 -10.04
C SER A 91 -3.31 -8.22 -11.26
N ILE A 92 -4.42 -7.68 -11.76
CA ILE A 92 -4.42 -6.68 -12.82
C ILE A 92 -4.19 -5.31 -12.17
N ALA A 93 -3.34 -4.48 -12.78
CA ALA A 93 -3.07 -3.15 -12.26
C ALA A 93 -4.34 -2.29 -12.31
N PRO A 94 -4.61 -1.49 -11.26
CA PRO A 94 -5.57 -0.42 -11.38
C PRO A 94 -5.02 0.69 -12.27
N HIS A 95 -5.94 1.46 -12.86
CA HIS A 95 -5.64 2.83 -13.21
C HIS A 95 -5.60 3.65 -11.91
N VAL A 96 -4.59 4.52 -11.81
CA VAL A 96 -4.44 5.43 -10.66
C VAL A 96 -4.77 6.84 -11.14
N VAL A 97 -5.81 7.43 -10.59
CA VAL A 97 -6.34 8.73 -11.00
C VAL A 97 -6.28 9.69 -9.81
N PRO A 98 -5.69 10.88 -9.94
CA PRO A 98 -5.77 11.90 -8.89
C PRO A 98 -7.16 12.49 -8.81
N THR A 99 -7.63 12.77 -7.59
CA THR A 99 -8.83 13.58 -7.39
C THR A 99 -8.44 15.04 -7.21
N ALA A 100 -9.34 15.96 -7.59
CA ALA A 100 -9.05 17.39 -7.54
C ALA A 100 -8.70 17.89 -6.14
N ASP A 101 -9.25 17.28 -5.09
CA ASP A 101 -9.04 17.65 -3.69
C ASP A 101 -7.77 17.06 -3.04
N GLY A 102 -6.91 16.39 -3.82
CA GLY A 102 -5.64 15.85 -3.36
C GLY A 102 -5.70 14.39 -2.89
N GLY A 103 -6.77 13.67 -3.20
CA GLY A 103 -6.89 12.23 -3.04
C GLY A 103 -6.44 11.43 -4.27
N LEU A 104 -6.73 10.13 -4.24
CA LEU A 104 -6.46 9.16 -5.30
C LEU A 104 -7.66 8.23 -5.48
N GLN A 105 -7.98 7.91 -6.73
CA GLN A 105 -8.86 6.82 -7.12
C GLN A 105 -8.03 5.69 -7.73
N LEU A 106 -8.29 4.47 -7.27
CA LEU A 106 -7.79 3.24 -7.88
C LEU A 106 -8.98 2.57 -8.56
N GLU A 107 -8.92 2.38 -9.87
CA GLU A 107 -10.04 1.84 -10.64
C GLU A 107 -9.62 0.66 -11.52
N TRP A 108 -10.50 -0.34 -11.57
CA TRP A 108 -10.40 -1.49 -12.45
C TRP A 108 -11.66 -1.56 -13.29
N HIS A 109 -11.50 -1.45 -14.61
CA HIS A 109 -12.54 -1.68 -15.58
C HIS A 109 -12.15 -2.93 -16.38
N CYS A 110 -12.69 -4.08 -16.00
CA CYS A 110 -12.30 -5.34 -16.62
C CYS A 110 -13.42 -6.37 -16.66
N ALA A 111 -13.64 -6.95 -17.84
CA ALA A 111 -14.58 -8.04 -18.05
C ALA A 111 -15.99 -7.79 -17.48
N GLY A 112 -16.51 -6.59 -17.71
CA GLY A 112 -17.84 -6.15 -17.25
C GLY A 112 -17.93 -5.90 -15.75
N VAL A 113 -16.78 -5.79 -15.07
CA VAL A 113 -16.67 -5.33 -13.68
C VAL A 113 -16.06 -3.94 -13.69
N ASP A 114 -16.75 -3.01 -13.05
CA ASP A 114 -16.24 -1.71 -12.65
C ASP A 114 -16.00 -1.76 -11.15
N LEU A 115 -14.77 -1.56 -10.71
CA LEU A 115 -14.39 -1.54 -9.30
C LEU A 115 -13.58 -0.29 -9.04
N GLU A 116 -14.02 0.51 -8.10
CA GLU A 116 -13.43 1.80 -7.76
C GLU A 116 -13.13 1.83 -6.27
N VAL A 117 -11.94 2.32 -5.92
CA VAL A 117 -11.54 2.58 -4.55
C VAL A 117 -11.10 4.03 -4.48
N TYR A 118 -11.80 4.80 -3.66
CA TYR A 118 -11.50 6.19 -3.41
C TYR A 118 -10.66 6.29 -2.14
N VAL A 119 -9.55 7.00 -2.23
CA VAL A 119 -8.70 7.35 -1.12
C VAL A 119 -8.70 8.87 -1.01
N GLU A 120 -9.45 9.36 -0.04
CA GLU A 120 -9.61 10.78 0.25
C GLU A 120 -8.26 11.42 0.62
N ALA A 121 -8.16 12.74 0.50
CA ALA A 121 -6.94 13.48 0.84
C ALA A 121 -6.47 13.29 2.30
N ASP A 122 -7.33 12.85 3.21
CA ASP A 122 -6.98 12.51 4.61
C ASP A 122 -6.80 11.01 4.87
N GLY A 123 -6.79 10.20 3.80
CA GLY A 123 -6.58 8.75 3.87
C GLY A 123 -7.82 7.95 4.25
N ARG A 124 -9.01 8.55 4.36
CA ARG A 124 -10.25 7.73 4.39
C ARG A 124 -10.38 6.96 3.07
N VAL A 125 -10.95 5.76 3.17
CA VAL A 125 -11.14 4.88 2.02
C VAL A 125 -12.61 4.50 1.92
N SER A 126 -13.17 4.62 0.73
CA SER A 126 -14.44 4.02 0.33
C SER A 126 -14.24 3.19 -0.93
N ALA A 127 -15.18 2.31 -1.24
CA ALA A 127 -15.13 1.54 -2.46
C ALA A 127 -16.53 1.29 -3.02
N TRP A 128 -16.60 1.24 -4.34
CA TRP A 128 -17.79 0.95 -5.10
C TRP A 128 -17.48 -0.11 -6.16
N CYS A 129 -18.45 -0.96 -6.47
CA CYS A 129 -18.28 -1.97 -7.51
C CYS A 129 -19.60 -2.33 -8.16
N GLN A 130 -19.55 -2.49 -9.48
CA GLN A 130 -20.65 -2.98 -10.30
C GLN A 130 -20.19 -4.14 -11.19
N GLU A 131 -20.99 -5.20 -11.24
CA GLU A 131 -20.85 -6.34 -12.16
C GLU A 131 -22.23 -6.70 -12.70
N GLY A 132 -22.53 -6.30 -13.94
CA GLY A 132 -23.87 -6.46 -14.52
C GLY A 132 -24.93 -5.74 -13.68
N SER A 133 -25.85 -6.49 -13.06
CA SER A 133 -26.88 -5.94 -12.16
C SER A 133 -26.50 -5.99 -10.68
N ARG A 134 -25.34 -6.56 -10.33
CA ARG A 134 -24.84 -6.61 -8.96
C ARG A 134 -24.08 -5.33 -8.68
N GLU A 135 -24.41 -4.66 -7.59
CA GLU A 135 -23.76 -3.42 -7.17
C GLU A 135 -23.56 -3.45 -5.64
N TRP A 136 -22.44 -2.89 -5.19
CA TRP A 136 -22.22 -2.61 -3.79
C TRP A 136 -21.35 -1.35 -3.62
N GLU A 137 -21.56 -0.67 -2.50
CA GLU A 137 -20.82 0.51 -2.06
C GLU A 137 -20.53 0.38 -0.57
N GLU A 138 -19.35 0.80 -0.13
CA GLU A 138 -18.96 0.86 1.27
C GLU A 138 -18.20 2.16 1.54
N ASP A 139 -18.67 2.95 2.51
CA ASP A 139 -18.07 4.23 2.93
C ASP A 139 -16.81 4.06 3.81
N PHE A 140 -16.33 2.82 3.94
CA PHE A 140 -15.16 2.46 4.75
C PHE A 140 -14.35 1.40 4.02
N TYR A 141 -13.06 1.31 4.36
CA TYR A 141 -12.13 0.37 3.74
C TYR A 141 -12.61 -1.09 3.84
N PRO A 142 -13.12 -1.72 2.76
CA PRO A 142 -13.76 -3.02 2.83
C PRO A 142 -12.74 -4.12 2.46
N ARG A 143 -11.58 -4.12 3.13
CA ARG A 143 -10.40 -4.94 2.79
C ARG A 143 -10.71 -6.37 2.33
N ALA A 144 -11.50 -7.11 3.12
CA ALA A 144 -11.81 -8.52 2.84
C ALA A 144 -12.69 -8.70 1.59
N ARG A 145 -13.63 -7.79 1.36
CA ARG A 145 -14.47 -7.80 0.16
C ARG A 145 -13.66 -7.37 -1.06
N LEU A 146 -12.86 -6.31 -0.94
CA LEU A 146 -12.00 -5.82 -2.01
C LEU A 146 -11.02 -6.90 -2.49
N ALA A 147 -10.29 -7.54 -1.58
CA ALA A 147 -9.39 -8.64 -1.92
C ALA A 147 -10.12 -9.82 -2.61
N LYS A 148 -11.37 -10.09 -2.21
CA LYS A 148 -12.20 -11.12 -2.86
C LYS A 148 -12.53 -10.73 -4.29
N GLU A 149 -13.05 -9.52 -4.53
CA GLU A 149 -13.42 -9.08 -5.89
C GLU A 149 -12.20 -9.04 -6.81
N LEU A 150 -11.06 -8.51 -6.35
CA LEU A 150 -9.82 -8.47 -7.13
C LEU A 150 -9.31 -9.87 -7.49
N SER A 151 -9.48 -10.86 -6.62
CA SER A 151 -9.12 -12.25 -6.93
C SER A 151 -9.99 -12.86 -8.03
N LEU A 152 -11.22 -12.36 -8.23
CA LEU A 152 -12.11 -12.81 -9.30
C LEU A 152 -11.78 -12.15 -10.65
N LEU A 153 -11.00 -11.07 -10.66
CA LEU A 153 -10.53 -10.41 -11.90
C LEU A 153 -9.31 -11.10 -12.50
N ILE A 154 -8.61 -11.96 -11.76
CA ILE A 154 -7.41 -12.65 -12.22
C ILE A 154 -7.72 -13.51 -13.46
N GLY A 155 -6.91 -13.36 -14.52
CA GLY A 155 -7.02 -14.16 -15.73
C GLY A 155 -8.18 -13.79 -16.66
N LYS A 156 -8.92 -12.71 -16.36
CA LYS A 156 -9.88 -12.12 -17.29
C LYS A 156 -9.15 -11.18 -18.25
N PHE A 157 -9.61 -11.13 -19.51
CA PHE A 157 -9.12 -10.14 -20.49
C PHE A 157 -9.70 -8.78 -20.14
N CYS A 158 -8.84 -7.77 -20.04
CA CYS A 158 -9.23 -6.37 -19.93
C CYS A 158 -8.87 -5.68 -21.24
N ASP A 159 -9.75 -4.79 -21.71
CA ASP A 159 -9.59 -4.03 -22.95
C ASP A 159 -8.78 -2.74 -22.73
#